data_AF-A0AA89BM83-F1
#
_entry.id   AF-A0AA89BM83-F1
#
_cell.length_a   1.000
_cell.length_b   1.000
_cell.length_c   1.000
_cell.angle_alpha   90.00
_cell.angle_beta   90.00
_cell.angle_gamma   90.00
#
_symmetry.space_group_name_H-M   'P 1'
#
loop_
_entity.id
_entity.type
_entity.pdbx_description
1 polymer ?
#
loop_
_entity_poly.entity_id
_entity_poly.type
_entity_poly.pdbx_seq_one_letter_code
_entity_poly.pdbx_strand_id
1 'polypeptide(L)'
;MRQKGLIYSFVAKGSVVLAEHTPYSGNFSTIAVQCLQKLPSNSSKYTYSCDGHTFNFLIDSGFVFLVVVDESVGRSVPFVFLERVKDAFKQRYGSSIGGDSTHPLADDDEDDDLFEDRFSIAYNLDREFGPTLKEHMDYCMNHPDEMSKLSKLKAQITEVKGIMMDNIEKVCVPLSYLKDLKA
;
A
#
# COMPACT_ATOMS: atom_id res chain seq x y z
N MET A 1 3.34 17.38 15.92
CA MET A 1 4.66 16.84 15.55
C MET A 1 4.54 16.22 14.17
N ARG A 2 5.46 16.49 13.22
CA ARG A 2 5.44 15.80 11.91
C ARG A 2 5.77 14.33 12.14
N GLN A 3 4.98 13.43 11.55
CA GLN A 3 5.21 11.99 11.63
C GLN A 3 6.44 11.68 10.76
N LYS A 4 7.44 11.02 11.33
CA LYS A 4 8.72 10.76 10.64
C LYS A 4 8.80 9.27 10.31
N GLY A 5 9.30 8.96 9.11
CA GLY A 5 9.51 7.57 8.69
C GLY A 5 8.33 6.99 7.91
N LEU A 6 8.06 5.70 8.13
CA LEU A 6 6.93 4.99 7.53
C LEU A 6 5.67 5.22 8.36
N ILE A 7 4.63 5.73 7.73
CA ILE A 7 3.43 6.25 8.38
C ILE A 7 2.27 5.27 8.31
N TYR A 8 2.05 4.68 7.14
CA TYR A 8 0.94 3.78 6.90
C TYR A 8 1.31 2.79 5.80
N SER A 9 0.82 1.57 5.88
CA SER A 9 1.00 0.56 4.83
C SER A 9 -0.23 -0.31 4.71
N PHE A 10 -0.52 -0.77 3.48
CA PHE A 10 -1.52 -1.80 3.25
C PHE A 10 -1.08 -2.79 2.17
N VAL A 11 -1.80 -3.92 2.13
CA VAL A 11 -1.92 -4.81 0.97
C VAL A 11 -3.39 -4.84 0.52
N ALA A 12 -3.63 -4.73 -0.78
CA ALA A 12 -4.96 -4.72 -1.39
C ALA A 12 -5.02 -5.63 -2.62
N LYS A 13 -6.23 -6.09 -2.97
CA LYS A 13 -6.55 -6.75 -4.25
C LYS A 13 -7.66 -5.97 -4.93
N GLY A 14 -7.40 -5.42 -6.12
CA GLY A 14 -8.30 -4.43 -6.72
C GLY A 14 -8.45 -3.20 -5.80
N SER A 15 -9.69 -2.85 -5.43
CA SER A 15 -10.01 -1.75 -4.52
C SER A 15 -10.20 -2.18 -3.05
N VAL A 16 -10.06 -3.48 -2.73
CA VAL A 16 -10.31 -4.02 -1.39
C VAL A 16 -9.00 -4.14 -0.64
N VAL A 17 -8.89 -3.44 0.49
CA VAL A 17 -7.77 -3.56 1.43
C VAL A 17 -7.91 -4.89 2.18
N LEU A 18 -6.86 -5.70 2.11
CA LEU A 18 -6.78 -7.04 2.71
C LEU A 18 -6.07 -7.03 4.06
N ALA A 19 -5.11 -6.13 4.23
CA ALA A 19 -4.40 -5.95 5.50
C ALA A 19 -3.84 -4.53 5.55
N GLU A 20 -3.90 -3.88 6.69
CA GLU A 20 -3.32 -2.55 6.88
C GLU A 20 -2.64 -2.37 8.24
N HIS A 21 -1.69 -1.43 8.29
CA HIS A 21 -1.07 -1.04 9.54
C HIS A 21 -0.71 0.43 9.56
N THR A 22 -0.99 1.09 10.69
CA THR A 22 -0.49 2.42 11.01
C THR A 22 -0.14 2.50 12.51
N PRO A 23 1.07 2.97 12.86
CA PRO A 23 1.37 3.38 14.24
C PRO A 23 0.85 4.80 14.56
N TYR A 24 0.27 5.50 13.57
CA TYR A 24 -0.18 6.87 13.69
C TYR A 24 -1.69 7.03 13.54
N SER A 25 -2.28 7.97 14.29
CA SER A 25 -3.65 8.43 14.04
C SER A 25 -3.67 9.51 12.96
N GLY A 26 -4.66 9.47 12.07
CA GLY A 26 -4.81 10.43 10.97
C GLY A 26 -5.75 9.91 9.89
N ASN A 27 -5.78 10.61 8.76
CA ASN A 27 -6.59 10.28 7.59
C ASN A 27 -5.77 9.64 6.45
N PHE A 28 -4.54 9.18 6.73
CA PHE A 28 -3.68 8.56 5.72
C PHE A 28 -4.30 7.34 5.08
N SER A 29 -5.05 6.52 5.83
CA SER A 29 -5.78 5.36 5.29
C SER A 29 -6.84 5.77 4.28
N THR A 30 -7.66 6.78 4.61
CA THR A 30 -8.68 7.30 3.69
C THR A 30 -8.07 7.85 2.40
N ILE A 31 -7.01 8.64 2.51
CA ILE A 31 -6.32 9.22 1.34
C ILE A 31 -5.68 8.11 0.51
N ALA A 32 -5.05 7.14 1.15
CA ALA A 32 -4.42 5.99 0.51
C ALA A 32 -5.42 5.14 -0.30
N VAL A 33 -6.63 4.90 0.23
CA VAL A 33 -7.70 4.20 -0.50
C VAL A 33 -8.21 5.04 -1.67
N GLN A 34 -8.29 6.37 -1.53
CA GLN A 34 -8.62 7.25 -2.66
C GLN A 34 -7.55 7.22 -3.76
N CYS A 35 -6.27 7.14 -3.40
CA CYS A 35 -5.19 6.95 -4.36
C CYS A 35 -5.34 5.62 -5.11
N LEU A 36 -5.65 4.55 -4.37
CA LEU A 36 -5.80 3.19 -4.90
C LEU A 36 -6.83 3.14 -6.03
N GLN A 37 -7.97 3.81 -5.85
CA GLN A 37 -9.04 3.89 -6.85
C GLN A 37 -8.64 4.63 -8.14
N LYS A 38 -7.57 5.43 -8.11
CA LYS A 38 -7.08 6.23 -9.24
C LYS A 38 -5.77 5.71 -9.81
N LEU A 39 -5.31 4.54 -9.39
CA LEU A 39 -4.10 3.95 -9.96
C LEU A 39 -4.32 3.62 -11.43
N PRO A 40 -3.40 4.02 -12.32
CA PRO A 40 -3.50 3.65 -13.72
C PRO A 40 -3.17 2.17 -13.90
N SER A 41 -3.92 1.50 -14.77
CA SER A 41 -3.83 0.05 -15.00
C SER A 41 -2.54 -0.40 -15.71
N ASN A 42 -1.75 0.54 -16.22
CA ASN A 42 -0.57 0.29 -17.06
C ASN A 42 0.78 0.42 -16.31
N SER A 43 0.77 0.63 -14.98
CA SER A 43 2.00 0.74 -14.19
C SER A 43 2.19 -0.40 -13.21
N SER A 44 3.45 -0.76 -12.97
CA SER A 44 3.84 -1.63 -11.84
C SER A 44 4.28 -0.84 -10.61
N LYS A 45 4.65 0.44 -10.75
CA LYS A 45 5.09 1.30 -9.65
C LYS A 45 4.52 2.70 -9.81
N TYR A 46 3.98 3.27 -8.74
CA TYR A 46 3.38 4.61 -8.77
C TYR A 46 3.70 5.37 -7.50
N THR A 47 3.89 6.68 -7.60
CA THR A 47 4.05 7.54 -6.42
C THR A 47 3.14 8.75 -6.52
N TYR A 48 2.26 8.94 -5.54
CA TYR A 48 1.60 10.23 -5.32
C TYR A 48 2.36 11.02 -4.26
N SER A 49 2.45 12.35 -4.43
CA SER A 49 3.00 13.26 -3.41
C SER A 49 1.91 14.21 -2.91
N CYS A 50 1.93 14.52 -1.61
CA CYS A 50 0.97 15.41 -0.94
C CYS A 50 1.53 15.94 0.38
N ASP A 51 1.53 17.26 0.58
CA ASP A 51 1.84 17.91 1.87
C ASP A 51 3.12 17.40 2.58
N GLY A 52 4.17 17.10 1.80
CA GLY A 52 5.44 16.56 2.29
C GLY A 52 5.41 15.06 2.66
N HIS A 53 4.41 14.33 2.18
CA HIS A 53 4.31 12.88 2.25
C HIS A 53 4.28 12.28 0.85
N THR A 54 4.73 11.03 0.73
CA THR A 54 4.65 10.26 -0.52
C THR A 54 3.90 8.95 -0.29
N PHE A 55 2.98 8.65 -1.19
CA PHE A 55 2.18 7.44 -1.24
C PHE A 55 2.75 6.58 -2.37
N ASN A 56 3.44 5.50 -2.01
CA ASN A 56 4.20 4.68 -2.95
C ASN A 56 3.52 3.34 -3.14
N PHE A 57 3.18 3.01 -4.39
CA PHE A 57 2.45 1.82 -4.79
C PHE A 57 3.35 0.88 -5.60
N LEU A 58 3.26 -0.40 -5.27
CA LEU A 58 3.83 -1.51 -6.04
C LEU A 58 2.68 -2.44 -6.44
N ILE A 59 2.49 -2.64 -7.73
CA ILE A 59 1.43 -3.48 -8.30
C ILE A 59 2.09 -4.73 -8.87
N ASP A 60 1.63 -5.90 -8.42
CA ASP A 60 2.21 -7.17 -8.82
C ASP A 60 1.17 -8.31 -8.69
N SER A 61 0.99 -9.09 -9.76
CA SER A 61 0.05 -10.24 -9.81
C SER A 61 -1.39 -9.92 -9.32
N GLY A 62 -1.91 -8.73 -9.63
CA GLY A 62 -3.26 -8.30 -9.22
C GLY A 62 -3.37 -7.78 -7.78
N PHE A 63 -2.26 -7.77 -7.03
CA PHE A 63 -2.17 -7.15 -5.71
C PHE A 63 -1.52 -5.78 -5.78
N VAL A 64 -1.90 -4.92 -4.84
CA VAL A 64 -1.35 -3.60 -4.66
C VAL A 64 -0.78 -3.49 -3.25
N PHE A 65 0.49 -3.12 -3.17
CA PHE A 65 1.21 -2.87 -1.93
C PHE A 65 1.45 -1.37 -1.81
N LEU A 66 1.06 -0.77 -0.69
CA LEU A 66 1.25 0.65 -0.43
C LEU A 66 2.13 0.89 0.79
N VAL A 67 2.97 1.93 0.71
CA VAL A 67 3.54 2.58 1.88
C VAL A 67 3.47 4.10 1.75
N VAL A 68 3.01 4.74 2.83
CA VAL A 68 3.03 6.18 3.01
C VAL A 68 4.24 6.52 3.86
N VAL A 69 5.07 7.43 3.37
CA VAL A 69 6.26 7.89 4.10
C VAL A 69 6.36 9.40 4.09
N ASP A 70 7.03 9.96 5.08
CA ASP A 70 7.51 11.35 5.02
C ASP A 70 8.49 11.49 3.84
N GLU A 71 8.36 12.56 3.07
CA GLU A 71 9.15 12.77 1.85
C GLU A 71 10.67 12.82 2.12
N SER A 72 11.09 13.19 3.34
CA SER A 72 12.51 13.20 3.73
C SER A 72 13.15 11.81 3.76
N VAL A 73 12.36 10.73 3.79
CA VAL A 73 12.83 9.34 3.72
C VAL A 73 13.43 9.02 2.34
N GLY A 74 13.06 9.78 1.31
CA GLY A 74 13.50 9.57 -0.07
C GLY A 74 12.77 8.41 -0.77
N ARG A 75 13.06 8.22 -2.06
CA ARG A 75 12.28 7.33 -2.95
C ARG A 75 12.71 5.87 -2.91
N SER A 76 13.97 5.58 -2.63
CA SER A 76 14.48 4.20 -2.70
C SER A 76 13.98 3.32 -1.55
N VAL A 77 13.93 3.87 -0.33
CA VAL A 77 13.53 3.14 0.88
C VAL A 77 12.08 2.61 0.81
N PRO A 78 11.08 3.41 0.39
CA PRO A 78 9.71 2.92 0.18
C PRO A 78 9.64 1.67 -0.70
N PHE A 79 10.31 1.67 -1.86
CA PHE A 79 10.26 0.53 -2.75
C PHE A 79 11.07 -0.67 -2.24
N VAL A 80 12.14 -0.47 -1.47
CA VAL A 80 12.81 -1.58 -0.77
C VAL A 80 11.85 -2.24 0.22
N PHE A 81 11.14 -1.45 1.02
CA PHE A 81 10.12 -1.93 1.95
C PHE A 81 9.01 -2.70 1.22
N LEU A 82 8.43 -2.10 0.16
CA LEU A 82 7.33 -2.71 -0.60
C LEU A 82 7.71 -4.06 -1.20
N GLU A 83 8.93 -4.19 -1.73
CA GLU A 83 9.40 -5.48 -2.26
C GLU A 83 9.52 -6.52 -1.14
N ARG A 84 9.99 -6.16 0.06
CA ARG A 84 10.05 -7.08 1.21
C ARG A 84 8.66 -7.54 1.64
N VAL A 85 7.70 -6.61 1.73
CA VAL A 85 6.30 -6.92 2.07
C VAL A 85 5.68 -7.84 1.01
N LYS A 86 5.87 -7.54 -0.28
CA LYS A 86 5.40 -8.37 -1.38
C LYS A 86 5.98 -9.79 -1.30
N ASP A 87 7.28 -9.92 -1.10
CA ASP A 87 7.94 -11.23 -1.02
C ASP A 87 7.43 -12.04 0.18
N ALA A 88 7.24 -11.40 1.35
CA ALA A 88 6.63 -12.04 2.52
C ALA A 88 5.17 -12.46 2.28
N PHE A 89 4.38 -11.59 1.63
CA PHE A 89 2.99 -11.88 1.28
C PHE A 89 2.90 -13.08 0.32
N LYS A 90 3.71 -13.08 -0.74
CA LYS A 90 3.76 -14.17 -1.72
C LYS A 90 4.26 -15.47 -1.12
N GLN A 91 5.21 -15.43 -0.19
CA GLN A 91 5.69 -16.63 0.49
C GLN A 91 4.58 -17.31 1.29
N ARG A 92 3.70 -16.54 1.94
CA ARG A 92 2.60 -17.07 2.76
C ARG A 92 1.35 -17.40 1.95
N TYR A 93 1.02 -16.58 0.96
CA TYR A 93 -0.27 -16.61 0.28
C TYR A 93 -0.20 -16.85 -1.23
N GLY A 94 1.00 -16.96 -1.81
CA GLY A 94 1.20 -17.09 -3.26
C GLY A 94 0.56 -18.34 -3.87
N SER A 95 0.51 -19.44 -3.11
CA SER A 95 -0.16 -20.68 -3.54
C SER A 95 -1.68 -20.66 -3.34
N SER A 96 -2.17 -19.90 -2.36
CA SER A 96 -3.58 -19.91 -1.95
C SER A 96 -4.43 -18.88 -2.70
N ILE A 97 -3.84 -17.75 -3.12
CA ILE A 97 -4.56 -16.67 -3.80
C ILE A 97 -4.18 -16.56 -5.29
N GLY A 98 -3.15 -17.29 -5.74
CA GLY A 98 -2.71 -17.37 -7.14
C GLY A 98 -3.47 -18.38 -8.01
N GLY A 99 -4.41 -19.13 -7.42
CA GLY A 99 -5.31 -19.99 -8.18
C GLY A 99 -6.23 -19.16 -9.05
N ASP A 100 -6.26 -19.52 -10.34
CA ASP A 100 -7.21 -19.13 -11.37
C ASP A 100 -8.66 -19.38 -10.91
N SER A 101 -9.09 -18.59 -9.94
CA SER A 101 -10.50 -18.31 -9.72
C SER A 101 -10.86 -17.40 -10.88
N THR A 102 -11.38 -18.02 -11.93
CA THR A 102 -12.32 -17.42 -12.87
C THR A 102 -13.00 -16.27 -12.15
N HIS A 103 -12.63 -15.06 -12.56
CA HIS A 103 -13.03 -13.78 -12.03
C HIS A 103 -14.36 -13.82 -11.22
N PRO A 104 -14.35 -13.86 -9.87
CA PRO A 104 -15.58 -13.76 -9.06
C PRO A 104 -16.14 -12.33 -9.02
N LEU A 105 -15.74 -11.53 -9.99
CA LEU A 105 -16.10 -10.13 -10.22
C LEU A 105 -16.76 -9.96 -11.60
N ALA A 106 -17.06 -11.06 -12.31
CA ALA A 106 -17.83 -10.99 -13.54
C ALA A 106 -19.27 -10.76 -13.10
N ASP A 107 -19.84 -9.66 -13.56
CA ASP A 107 -21.15 -9.12 -13.18
C ASP A 107 -22.31 -10.01 -13.67
N ASP A 108 -22.28 -11.31 -13.35
CA ASP A 108 -23.34 -12.26 -13.68
C ASP A 108 -24.02 -12.71 -12.38
N ASP A 109 -25.05 -11.93 -12.03
CA ASP A 109 -26.22 -12.26 -11.23
C ASP A 109 -26.06 -12.52 -9.71
N GLU A 110 -27.04 -11.98 -8.99
CA GLU A 110 -27.19 -11.89 -7.54
C GLU A 110 -27.26 -13.27 -6.86
N ASP A 111 -26.30 -13.58 -5.97
CA ASP A 111 -26.50 -14.53 -4.87
C ASP A 111 -25.74 -14.01 -3.62
N ASP A 112 -26.49 -13.85 -2.52
CA ASP A 112 -26.15 -13.20 -1.24
C ASP A 112 -25.00 -13.91 -0.47
N ASP A 113 -24.59 -15.11 -0.90
CA ASP A 113 -23.59 -15.95 -0.21
C ASP A 113 -22.13 -15.63 -0.60
N LEU A 114 -21.88 -14.93 -1.72
CA LEU A 114 -20.51 -14.61 -2.17
C LEU A 114 -19.90 -13.38 -1.45
N PHE A 115 -20.70 -12.65 -0.68
CA PHE A 115 -20.22 -11.51 0.10
C PHE A 115 -19.48 -11.98 1.35
N GLU A 116 -19.92 -13.06 2.00
CA GLU A 116 -19.37 -13.54 3.28
C GLU A 116 -17.93 -14.07 3.15
N ASP A 117 -17.60 -14.78 2.06
CA ASP A 117 -16.26 -15.29 1.78
C ASP A 117 -15.24 -14.18 1.54
N ARG A 118 -15.64 -13.09 0.87
CA ARG A 118 -14.76 -11.94 0.57
C ARG A 118 -14.34 -11.20 1.85
N PHE A 119 -15.29 -10.93 2.73
CA PHE A 119 -15.00 -10.28 4.02
C PHE A 119 -14.26 -11.20 4.98
N SER A 120 -14.55 -12.50 4.95
CA SER A 120 -13.83 -13.48 5.77
C SER A 120 -12.36 -13.60 5.36
N ILE A 121 -12.05 -13.60 4.06
CA ILE A 121 -10.67 -13.63 3.57
C ILE A 121 -9.92 -12.34 3.94
N ALA A 122 -10.52 -11.17 3.72
CA ALA A 122 -9.91 -9.89 4.08
C ALA A 122 -9.68 -9.76 5.59
N TYR A 123 -10.66 -10.13 6.41
CA TYR A 123 -10.55 -10.06 7.87
C TYR A 123 -9.50 -11.02 8.44
N ASN A 124 -9.40 -12.24 7.89
CA ASN A 124 -8.36 -13.18 8.28
C ASN A 124 -6.96 -12.71 7.85
N LEU A 125 -6.84 -12.15 6.64
CA LEU A 125 -5.58 -11.59 6.14
C LEU A 125 -5.12 -10.40 6.97
N ASP A 126 -6.02 -9.51 7.38
CA ASP A 126 -5.65 -8.36 8.22
C ASP A 126 -5.11 -8.82 9.58
N ARG A 127 -5.78 -9.80 10.21
CA ARG A 127 -5.34 -10.36 11.50
C ARG A 127 -3.98 -11.05 11.43
N GLU A 128 -3.67 -11.71 10.33
CA GLU A 128 -2.40 -12.44 10.18
C GLU A 128 -1.26 -11.57 9.64
N PHE A 129 -1.57 -10.69 8.70
CA PHE A 129 -0.57 -9.94 7.95
C PHE A 129 -0.39 -8.49 8.44
N GLY A 130 -1.39 -7.90 9.10
CA GLY A 130 -1.27 -6.61 9.78
C GLY A 130 -0.09 -6.55 10.79
N PRO A 131 0.10 -7.56 11.66
CA PRO A 131 1.28 -7.64 12.53
C PRO A 131 2.60 -7.77 11.74
N THR A 132 2.59 -8.49 10.62
CA THR A 132 3.78 -8.62 9.76
C THR A 132 4.12 -7.28 9.07
N LEU A 133 3.11 -6.49 8.66
CA LEU A 133 3.31 -5.13 8.16
C LEU A 133 3.97 -4.25 9.22
N LYS A 134 3.48 -4.31 10.47
CA LYS A 134 4.09 -3.60 11.61
C LYS A 134 5.56 -3.98 11.79
N GLU A 135 5.86 -5.28 11.85
CA GLU A 135 7.24 -5.77 12.02
C GLU A 135 8.16 -5.27 10.90
N HIS A 136 7.69 -5.27 9.65
CA HIS A 136 8.46 -4.74 8.53
C HIS A 136 8.67 -3.22 8.60
N MET A 137 7.66 -2.46 9.05
CA MET A 137 7.78 -1.02 9.24
C MET A 137 8.80 -0.71 10.33
N ASP A 138 8.70 -1.37 11.48
CA ASP A 138 9.63 -1.23 12.60
C ASP A 138 11.06 -1.64 12.21
N TYR A 139 11.21 -2.74 11.48
CA TYR A 139 12.52 -3.21 11.01
C TYR A 139 13.19 -2.19 10.07
N CYS A 140 12.44 -1.62 9.12
CA CYS A 140 12.97 -0.60 8.21
C CYS A 140 13.41 0.67 8.94
N MET A 141 12.72 1.06 10.01
CA MET A 141 13.08 2.23 10.80
C MET A 141 14.26 1.98 11.74
N ASN A 142 14.40 0.75 12.25
CA ASN A 142 15.49 0.40 13.17
C ASN A 142 16.80 -0.03 12.47
N HIS A 143 16.78 -0.25 11.15
CA HIS A 143 17.96 -0.69 10.37
C HIS A 143 18.29 0.26 9.19
N PRO A 144 18.56 1.55 9.44
CA PRO A 144 18.76 2.54 8.37
C PRO A 144 19.99 2.23 7.50
N ASP A 145 21.05 1.64 8.05
CA ASP A 145 22.27 1.32 7.29
C ASP A 145 22.05 0.19 6.26
N GLU A 146 21.29 -0.83 6.65
CA GLU A 146 20.89 -1.92 5.74
C GLU A 146 19.96 -1.39 4.65
N MET A 147 18.96 -0.59 5.04
CA MET A 147 18.02 0.02 4.09
C MET A 147 18.73 0.95 3.13
N SER A 148 19.74 1.70 3.57
CA SER A 148 20.56 2.55 2.70
C SER A 148 21.37 1.72 1.70
N LYS A 149 21.99 0.61 2.14
CA LYS A 149 22.71 -0.30 1.23
C LYS A 149 21.78 -0.93 0.19
N LEU A 150 20.66 -1.49 0.62
CA LEU A 150 19.64 -2.07 -0.28
C LEU A 150 19.06 -1.02 -1.23
N SER A 151 18.84 0.19 -0.73
CA SER A 151 18.38 1.33 -1.54
C SER A 151 19.36 1.70 -2.63
N LYS A 152 20.67 1.75 -2.33
CA LYS A 152 21.72 2.02 -3.33
C LYS A 152 21.76 0.93 -4.40
N LEU A 153 21.63 -0.33 -4.01
CA LEU A 153 21.61 -1.46 -4.95
C LEU A 153 20.35 -1.46 -5.83
N LYS A 154 19.19 -1.11 -5.26
CA LYS A 154 17.90 -1.11 -5.98
C LYS A 154 17.55 0.21 -6.67
N ALA A 155 18.30 1.28 -6.44
CA ALA A 155 18.07 2.60 -7.06
C ALA A 155 18.12 2.51 -8.59
N GLN A 156 19.14 1.83 -9.13
CA GLN A 156 19.30 1.67 -10.59
C GLN A 156 18.12 0.91 -11.22
N ILE A 157 17.59 -0.12 -10.54
CA ILE A 157 16.44 -0.91 -11.03
C ILE A 157 15.15 -0.09 -11.02
N THR A 158 15.04 0.83 -10.08
CA THR A 158 13.84 1.67 -9.87
C THR A 158 13.80 2.82 -10.87
N GLU A 159 14.96 3.40 -11.22
CA GLU A 159 15.10 4.38 -12.30
C GLU A 159 14.79 3.78 -13.68
N VAL A 160 15.24 2.55 -13.95
CA VAL A 160 15.07 1.90 -15.25
C VAL A 160 13.61 1.50 -15.54
N LYS A 161 12.80 1.23 -14.51
CA LYS A 161 11.38 0.83 -14.68
C LYS A 161 10.40 2.01 -14.81
N GLY A 162 10.84 3.26 -14.62
CA GLY A 162 10.01 4.46 -14.73
C GLY A 162 8.88 4.52 -13.68
N ILE A 163 9.14 5.10 -12.51
CA ILE A 163 8.06 5.42 -11.57
C ILE A 163 7.25 6.57 -12.14
N MET A 164 5.96 6.36 -12.36
CA MET A 164 5.04 7.46 -12.66
C MET A 164 4.68 8.20 -11.37
N MET A 165 4.78 9.53 -11.42
CA MET A 165 4.63 10.39 -10.25
C MET A 165 3.63 11.51 -10.52
N ASP A 166 2.70 11.69 -9.60
CA ASP A 166 1.68 12.76 -9.65
C ASP A 166 1.49 13.43 -8.28
N ASN A 167 0.87 14.61 -8.30
CA ASN A 167 0.41 15.31 -7.09
C ASN A 167 -1.08 15.03 -6.85
N ILE A 168 -1.44 14.69 -5.61
CA ILE A 168 -2.80 14.32 -5.23
C ILE A 168 -3.73 15.53 -4.96
N GLU A 169 -3.24 16.76 -5.07
CA GLU A 169 -4.04 17.99 -4.84
C GLU A 169 -5.34 18.07 -5.65
N LYS A 170 -5.46 17.34 -6.78
CA LYS A 170 -6.70 17.23 -7.58
C LYS A 170 -7.58 16.03 -7.21
N VAL A 171 -7.07 15.12 -6.40
CA VAL A 171 -7.66 13.81 -6.10
C VAL A 171 -8.28 13.78 -4.70
N CYS A 172 -7.70 14.52 -3.76
CA CYS A 172 -8.19 14.69 -2.40
C CYS A 172 -9.24 15.79 -2.34
N VAL A 173 -10.41 15.51 -1.76
CA VAL A 173 -11.29 16.57 -1.23
C VAL A 173 -10.42 17.46 -0.33
N PRO A 174 -10.48 18.81 -0.42
CA PRO A 174 -9.54 19.67 0.30
C PRO A 174 -9.49 19.29 1.78
N LEU A 175 -8.29 19.07 2.32
CA LEU A 175 -8.05 18.77 3.74
C LEU A 175 -8.69 19.80 4.70
N SER A 176 -9.09 20.97 4.18
CA SER A 176 -9.91 21.95 4.89
C SER A 176 -11.29 21.42 5.31
N TYR A 177 -11.88 20.49 4.55
CA TYR A 177 -13.22 19.93 4.85
C TYR A 177 -13.23 18.86 5.95
N LEU A 178 -12.07 18.30 6.33
CA LEU A 178 -11.98 17.28 7.38
C LEU A 178 -11.72 17.86 8.78
N LYS A 179 -11.47 19.18 8.89
CA LYS A 179 -11.34 19.85 10.19
C LYS A 179 -12.68 20.10 10.88
N ASP A 180 -13.79 20.01 10.14
CA ASP A 180 -15.13 20.31 10.64
C ASP A 180 -15.88 19.09 11.22
N LEU A 181 -15.26 17.89 11.22
CA LEU A 181 -15.89 16.67 11.76
C LEU A 181 -15.46 16.31 13.19
N LYS A 182 -15.17 17.32 14.01
CA LYS A 182 -15.15 17.21 15.47
C LYS A 182 -15.86 18.43 16.08
N ALA A 183 -17.18 18.35 16.14
CA ALA A 183 -18.01 19.08 17.09
C ALA A 183 -18.76 18.05 17.93
#